data_AF-A0A929JUK2-F1
#
_entry.id   AF-A0A929JUK2-F1
#
_cell.length_a   1.000
_cell.length_b   1.000
_cell.length_c   1.000
_cell.angle_alpha   90.00
_cell.angle_beta   90.00
_cell.angle_gamma   90.00
#
_symmetry.space_group_name_H-M   'P 1'
#
loop_
_entity.id
_entity.type
_entity.pdbx_description
1 polymer ?
#
loop_
_entity_poly.entity_id
_entity_poly.type
_entity_poly.pdbx_seq_one_letter_code
_entity_poly.pdbx_strand_id
1 'polypeptide(L)' 'MLDLNTASKEELMSINGIGPVFSARIITGRPYRTVDDLLKVKGIGPKRLKKFRPYFLVR' A
#
# COMPACT_ATOMS: atom_id res chain seq x y z
N MET A 1 6.84 7.64 6.87
CA MET A 1 6.57 6.29 6.31
C MET A 1 5.41 5.70 7.09
N LEU A 2 4.53 4.98 6.41
CA LEU A 2 3.36 4.32 6.98
C LEU A 2 3.61 2.81 7.00
N ASP A 3 3.13 2.14 8.04
CA ASP A 3 3.18 0.70 8.11
C ASP A 3 1.99 0.08 7.36
N LEU A 4 2.28 -0.79 6.40
CA LEU A 4 1.25 -1.43 5.56
C LEU A 4 0.23 -2.24 6.36
N ASN A 5 0.63 -2.80 7.49
CA ASN A 5 -0.23 -3.67 8.29
C ASN A 5 -1.14 -2.90 9.25
N THR A 6 -0.81 -1.64 9.57
CA THR A 6 -1.50 -0.88 10.62
C THR A 6 -2.07 0.46 10.16
N ALA A 7 -1.58 1.03 9.04
CA ALA A 7 -2.04 2.33 8.55
C ALA A 7 -3.56 2.40 8.35
N SER A 8 -4.18 3.53 8.68
CA SER A 8 -5.60 3.76 8.44
C SER A 8 -5.89 3.95 6.95
N LYS A 9 -7.18 3.90 6.59
CA LYS A 9 -7.60 4.14 5.20
C LYS A 9 -7.24 5.55 4.76
N GLU A 10 -7.40 6.52 5.65
CA GLU A 10 -7.12 7.94 5.44
C GLU A 10 -5.62 8.19 5.26
N GLU A 11 -4.78 7.54 6.08
CA GLU A 11 -3.33 7.59 5.95
C GLU A 11 -2.88 7.01 4.60
N LEU A 12 -3.41 5.87 4.18
CA LEU A 12 -3.13 5.30 2.87
C LEU A 12 -3.55 6.26 1.73
N MET A 13 -4.71 6.90 1.87
CA MET A 13 -5.23 7.85 0.87
C MET A 13 -4.47 9.18 0.82
N SER A 14 -3.66 9.49 1.82
CA SER A 14 -2.77 10.66 1.80
C SER A 14 -1.65 10.54 0.75
N ILE A 15 -1.37 9.33 0.26
CA ILE A 15 -0.33 9.07 -0.73
C ILE A 15 -0.87 9.31 -2.14
N ASN A 16 -0.24 10.26 -2.86
CA ASN A 16 -0.66 10.61 -4.22
C ASN A 16 -0.67 9.39 -5.17
N GLY A 17 -1.88 9.01 -5.61
CA GLY A 17 -2.12 7.85 -6.47
C GLY A 17 -2.74 6.66 -5.75
N ILE A 18 -2.96 6.75 -4.44
CA ILE A 18 -3.74 5.80 -3.64
C ILE A 18 -5.08 6.44 -3.31
N GLY A 19 -6.10 6.08 -4.08
CA GLY A 19 -7.49 6.48 -3.81
C GLY A 19 -8.23 5.45 -2.95
N PRO A 20 -9.54 5.65 -2.73
CA PRO A 20 -10.36 4.76 -1.88
C PRO A 20 -10.36 3.30 -2.32
N VAL A 21 -10.18 3.04 -3.62
CA VAL A 21 -10.09 1.68 -4.16
C VAL A 21 -8.76 1.02 -3.78
N PHE A 22 -7.64 1.74 -3.85
CA PHE A 22 -6.34 1.17 -3.51
C PHE A 22 -6.19 1.03 -2.01
N SER A 23 -6.60 2.02 -1.21
CA SER A 23 -6.53 1.92 0.25
C SER A 23 -7.35 0.74 0.76
N ALA A 24 -8.58 0.54 0.26
CA ALA A 24 -9.40 -0.62 0.61
C ALA A 24 -8.70 -1.94 0.25
N ARG A 25 -8.18 -2.08 -0.98
CA ARG A 25 -7.48 -3.31 -1.39
C ARG A 25 -6.21 -3.57 -0.58
N ILE A 26 -5.47 -2.52 -0.23
CA ILE A 26 -4.29 -2.63 0.61
C ILE A 26 -4.69 -3.15 1.99
N ILE A 27 -5.74 -2.61 2.61
CA ILE A 27 -6.24 -3.09 3.91
C ILE A 27 -6.72 -4.54 3.81
N THR A 28 -7.49 -4.90 2.78
CA THR A 28 -7.97 -6.28 2.57
C THR A 28 -6.84 -7.27 2.34
N GLY A 29 -5.73 -6.86 1.72
CA GLY A 29 -4.58 -7.71 1.41
C GLY A 29 -3.64 -7.97 2.59
N ARG A 30 -3.92 -7.44 3.78
CA ARG A 30 -3.12 -7.70 4.99
C ARG A 30 -3.18 -9.18 5.40
N PRO A 31 -2.13 -9.72 6.03
CA PRO A 31 -0.86 -9.06 6.37
C PRO A 31 0.18 -9.11 5.23
N TYR A 32 1.04 -8.12 5.18
CA TYR A 32 2.22 -8.03 4.32
C TYR A 32 3.47 -8.41 5.10
N ARG A 33 4.41 -9.12 4.46
CA ARG A 33 5.72 -9.46 5.03
C ARG A 33 6.80 -8.50 4.56
N THR A 34 6.64 -7.95 3.36
CA THR A 34 7.54 -6.95 2.77
C THR A 34 6.74 -5.92 2.00
N VAL A 35 7.35 -4.76 1.71
CA VAL A 35 6.71 -3.75 0.84
C VAL A 35 6.47 -4.28 -0.58
N ASP A 36 7.28 -5.24 -1.04
CA ASP A 36 7.11 -5.89 -2.35
C ASP A 36 5.82 -6.70 -2.47
N ASP A 37 5.26 -7.15 -1.35
CA ASP A 37 3.98 -7.86 -1.34
C ASP A 37 2.81 -7.01 -1.85
N LEU A 38 2.96 -5.68 -1.94
CA LEU A 38 2.00 -4.81 -2.62
C LEU A 38 1.76 -5.20 -4.10
N LEU A 39 2.67 -5.95 -4.74
CA LEU A 39 2.45 -6.50 -6.10
C LEU A 39 1.31 -7.51 -6.15
N LYS A 40 0.92 -8.10 -5.01
CA LYS A 40 -0.24 -9.00 -4.91
C LYS A 40 -1.56 -8.22 -4.94
N VAL A 41 -1.53 -6.91 -4.72
CA VAL A 41 -2.72 -6.05 -4.74
C VAL A 41 -3.12 -5.76 -6.18
N LYS A 42 -4.32 -6.20 -6.57
CA LYS A 42 -4.86 -5.99 -7.92
C LYS A 42 -4.76 -4.52 -8.35
N GLY A 43 -4.05 -4.28 -9.46
CA GLY A 43 -3.85 -2.95 -10.03
C GLY A 43 -2.60 -2.21 -9.51
N ILE A 44 -1.82 -2.79 -8.60
CA ILE A 44 -0.48 -2.32 -8.24
C ILE A 44 0.56 -3.17 -8.98
N GLY A 45 1.03 -2.68 -10.11
CA GLY A 45 2.15 -3.27 -10.83
C GLY A 45 3.50 -2.62 -10.49
N PRO A 46 4.62 -3.07 -11.08
CA PRO A 46 5.97 -2.60 -10.76
C PRO A 46 6.15 -1.08 -10.81
N LYS A 47 5.56 -0.41 -11.81
CA LYS A 47 5.59 1.06 -11.95
C LYS A 47 4.95 1.76 -10.74
N ARG A 48 3.81 1.26 -10.27
CA ARG A 48 3.11 1.81 -9.11
C ARG A 48 3.80 1.46 -7.82
N LEU A 49 4.29 0.22 -7.67
CA LEU A 49 5.11 -0.17 -6.54
C LEU A 49 6.32 0.77 -6.38
N LYS A 50 7.05 1.07 -7.46
CA LYS A 50 8.18 2.00 -7.41
C LYS A 50 7.79 3.38 -6.88
N LYS A 51 6.60 3.89 -7.24
CA LYS A 51 6.07 5.16 -6.74
C LYS A 51 5.65 5.07 -5.26
N PHE A 52 5.08 3.95 -4.85
CA PHE A 52 4.51 3.78 -3.50
C PHE A 52 5.54 3.36 -2.45
N ARG A 53 6.56 2.58 -2.84
CA ARG A 53 7.58 2.01 -1.95
C ARG A 53 8.19 3.02 -0.97
N PRO A 54 8.58 4.25 -1.37
CA PRO A 54 9.21 5.20 -0.46
C PRO A 54 8.34 5.63 0.73
N TYR A 55 7.01 5.46 0.63
CA TYR A 55 6.08 5.84 1.67
C TYR A 55 5.80 4.75 2.68
N PHE A 56 6.22 3.51 2.41
CA PHE A 56 5.78 2.34 3.16
C PHE A 56 6.92 1.57 3.81
N LEU A 57 6.61 0.97 4.95
CA LEU A 57 7.41 -0.06 5.60
C LEU A 57 6.51 -1.21 6.06
N VAL A 58 7.13 -2.29 6.52
CA VAL A 58 6.47 -3.40 7.22
C VAL A 58 7.21 -3.60 8.54
N ARG A 59 6.48 -3.65 9.65
CA ARG A 59 6.97 -3.98 10.99
C ARG A 59 6.34 -5.27 11.50
#